data_AF-A0ABD4UYZ9-F1
#
_entry.id   AF-A0ABD4UYZ9-F1
#
_cell.length_a   1.000
_cell.length_b   1.000
_cell.length_c   1.000
_cell.angle_alpha   90.00
_cell.angle_beta   90.00
_cell.angle_gamma   90.00
#
_symmetry.space_group_name_H-M   'P 1'
#
loop_
_entity.id
_entity.type
_entity.pdbx_description
1 polymer ?
#
loop_
_entity_poly.entity_id
_entity_poly.type
_entity_poly.pdbx_seq_one_letter_code
_entity_poly.pdbx_strand_id
1 'polypeptide(L)' 'MTVHRRFRNVSRIGLVQVATYFDGHGRDKHAAACSAPGCGFSADYRDRSGAELAARTHRCKA' A
#
# COMPACT_ATOMS: atom_id res chain seq x y z
N MET A 1 7.42 -14.36 -16.69
CA MET A 1 6.00 -14.25 -16.27
C MET A 1 5.80 -12.91 -15.58
N THR A 2 4.98 -12.02 -16.13
CA THR A 2 4.56 -10.80 -15.43
C THR A 2 3.77 -11.23 -14.20
N VAL A 3 4.37 -11.09 -13.01
CA VAL A 3 3.69 -11.33 -11.75
C VAL A 3 2.60 -10.29 -11.64
N HIS A 4 1.38 -10.64 -12.04
CA HIS A 4 0.20 -9.81 -11.81
C HIS A 4 0.06 -9.69 -10.30
N ARG A 5 0.49 -8.56 -9.74
CA ARG A 5 0.30 -8.22 -8.33
C ARG A 5 -1.20 -8.05 -8.12
N ARG A 6 -1.89 -9.15 -7.85
CA ARG A 6 -3.31 -9.15 -7.50
C ARG A 6 -3.43 -8.55 -6.11
N PHE A 7 -3.76 -7.27 -6.07
CA PHE A 7 -4.05 -6.56 -4.83
C PHE A 7 -5.39 -7.04 -4.27
N ARG A 8 -5.36 -7.52 -3.03
CA ARG A 8 -6.50 -7.98 -2.24
C ARG A 8 -6.51 -7.26 -0.90
N ASN A 9 -7.62 -7.32 -0.17
CA ASN A 9 -7.77 -6.65 1.13
C ASN A 9 -7.46 -5.14 1.06
N VAL A 10 -7.97 -4.47 0.01
CA VAL A 10 -7.76 -3.04 -0.18
C VAL A 10 -8.55 -2.27 0.88
N SER A 11 -7.85 -1.52 1.72
CA SER A 11 -8.40 -0.69 2.79
C SER A 11 -8.02 0.75 2.53
N ARG A 12 -8.95 1.70 2.69
CA ARG A 12 -8.66 3.13 2.51
C ARG A 12 -8.55 3.79 3.88
N ILE A 13 -7.42 4.45 4.13
CA ILE A 13 -7.14 5.24 5.33
C ILE A 13 -6.88 6.68 4.86
N GLY A 14 -7.90 7.53 4.97
CA GLY A 14 -7.86 8.87 4.38
C GLY A 14 -7.64 8.83 2.88
N LEU A 15 -6.61 9.53 2.40
CA LEU A 15 -6.20 9.53 0.99
C LEU A 15 -5.27 8.37 0.63
N VAL A 16 -4.86 7.54 1.60
CA VAL A 16 -3.94 6.43 1.38
C VAL A 16 -4.73 5.12 1.25
N GLN A 17 -4.44 4.35 0.20
CA GLN A 17 -4.93 3.00 0.00
C GLN A 17 -3.86 2.00 0.45
N VAL A 18 -4.25 1.08 1.33
CA VAL A 18 -3.43 -0.03 1.78
C VAL A 18 -3.94 -1.30 1.14
N ALA A 19 -3.09 -2.05 0.46
CA ALA A 19 -3.47 -3.27 -0.23
C ALA A 19 -2.45 -4.38 0.04
N THR A 20 -2.92 -5.62 0.10
CA THR A 20 -2.06 -6.79 0.23
C THR A 20 -1.88 -7.44 -1.13
N TYR A 21 -0.66 -7.83 -1.50
CA TYR A 21 -0.37 -8.56 -2.73
C TYR A 21 0.66 -9.65 -2.45
N PHE A 22 0.68 -10.70 -3.29
CA PHE A 22 1.73 -11.70 -3.23
C PHE A 22 2.94 -11.25 -4.05
N ASP A 23 4.13 -11.33 -3.46
CA ASP A 23 5.36 -11.25 -4.24
C ASP A 23 5.56 -12.52 -5.08
N GLY A 24 6.49 -12.48 -6.03
CA GLY A 24 6.84 -13.64 -6.87
C GLY A 24 7.43 -14.81 -6.09
N HIS A 25 7.65 -14.66 -4.77
CA HIS A 25 8.18 -15.68 -3.87
C HIS A 25 7.07 -16.24 -2.95
N GLY A 26 5.79 -15.87 -3.18
CA GLY A 26 4.65 -16.37 -2.42
C GLY A 26 4.46 -15.72 -1.06
N ARG A 27 5.12 -14.59 -0.78
CA ARG A 27 4.96 -13.86 0.49
C ARG A 27 3.92 -12.77 0.35
N ASP A 28 3.11 -12.62 1.40
CA ASP A 28 2.25 -11.45 1.52
C ASP A 28 3.10 -10.19 1.72
N LYS A 29 2.82 -9.19 0.90
CA LYS A 29 3.37 -7.84 0.95
C LYS A 29 2.22 -6.87 1.06
N HIS A 30 2.44 -5.76 1.76
CA HIS A 30 1.42 -4.75 1.99
C HIS A 30 1.88 -3.43 1.41
N ALA A 31 1.25 -2.99 0.33
CA ALA A 31 1.51 -1.70 -0.30
C ALA A 31 0.63 -0.64 0.36
N ALA A 32 1.18 0.52 0.67
CA ALA A 32 0.45 1.74 1.01
C ALA A 32 0.72 2.79 -0.07
N ALA A 33 -0.32 3.32 -0.71
CA ALA A 33 -0.20 4.30 -1.78
C ALA A 33 -1.19 5.45 -1.57
N CYS A 34 -0.69 6.68 -1.57
CA CYS A 34 -1.53 7.87 -1.52
C CYS A 34 -2.17 8.10 -2.89
N SER A 35 -3.49 8.12 -2.94
CA SER A 35 -4.27 8.42 -4.15
C SER A 35 -4.47 9.92 -4.38
N ALA A 36 -3.83 10.77 -3.57
CA ALA A 36 -3.89 12.21 -3.78
C ALA A 36 -3.09 12.61 -5.03
N PRO A 37 -3.67 13.41 -5.94
CA PRO A 37 -2.95 13.88 -7.11
C PRO A 37 -1.74 14.73 -6.69
N GLY A 38 -0.56 14.44 -7.22
CA GLY A 38 0.68 15.17 -6.95
C GLY A 38 1.49 14.73 -5.72
N CYS A 39 0.97 13.83 -4.87
CA CYS A 39 1.72 13.36 -3.69
C CYS A 39 2.78 12.30 -4.04
N GLY A 40 2.43 11.31 -4.87
CA GLY A 40 3.35 10.25 -5.30
C GLY A 40 3.81 9.27 -4.20
N PHE A 41 3.26 9.37 -2.99
CA PHE A 41 3.63 8.47 -1.90
C PHE A 41 3.20 7.03 -2.20
N SER A 42 4.17 6.11 -2.25
CA SER A 42 3.95 4.68 -2.33
C SER A 42 5.06 3.94 -1.60
N ALA A 43 4.70 2.94 -0.79
CA ALA A 43 5.65 2.15 -0.01
C ALA A 43 5.15 0.72 0.18
N ASP A 44 6.06 -0.25 0.09
CA ASP A 44 5.80 -1.67 0.30
C ASP A 44 6.33 -2.14 1.67
N TYR A 45 5.48 -2.77 2.47
CA TYR A 45 5.77 -3.28 3.80
C TYR A 45 5.65 -4.81 3.85
N ARG A 46 6.34 -5.42 4.81
CA ARG A 46 6.21 -6.88 5.08
C ARG A 46 4.97 -7.21 5.89
N ASP A 47 4.52 -6.26 6.73
CA ASP A 47 3.40 -6.45 7.66
C ASP A 47 2.30 -5.43 7.40
N ARG A 48 1.05 -5.88 7.50
CA ARG A 48 -0.13 -5.03 7.30
C ARG A 48 -0.16 -3.84 8.24
N SER A 49 0.17 -4.08 9.50
CA SER A 49 0.21 -3.05 10.54
C SER A 49 1.20 -1.93 10.21
N GLY A 50 2.33 -2.26 9.56
CA GLY A 50 3.30 -1.25 9.10
C GLY A 50 2.74 -0.37 7.99
N ALA A 51 2.07 -0.98 7.01
CA ALA A 51 1.42 -0.25 5.93
C ALA A 51 0.26 0.63 6.43
N GLU A 52 -0.54 0.12 7.37
CA GLU A 52 -1.63 0.89 7.99
C GLU A 52 -1.12 2.03 8.87
N LEU A 53 -0.02 1.81 9.62
CA LEU A 53 0.61 2.87 10.40
C LEU A 53 1.11 3.99 9.49
N ALA A 54 1.84 3.65 8.43
CA ALA A 54 2.31 4.61 7.45
C ALA A 54 1.17 5.40 6.82
N ALA A 55 0.07 4.72 6.48
CA ALA A 55 -1.13 5.35 5.94
C ALA A 55 -1.80 6.32 6.94
N ARG A 56 -1.86 5.96 8.23
CA ARG A 56 -2.42 6.82 9.30
C ARG A 56 -1.54 8.04 9.59
N THR A 57 -0.21 7.89 9.51
CA THR A 57 0.73 8.98 9.77
C THR A 57 1.04 9.83 8.55
N HIS A 58 0.63 9.40 7.36
CA HIS A 58 0.86 10.13 6.12
C HIS A 58 0.06 11.43 6.11
N ARG A 59 0.77 12.56 6.12
CA ARG A 59 0.16 13.88 5.90
C ARG A 59 0.37 14.28 4.45
N CYS A 60 -0.69 14.19 3.67
CA CYS A 60 -0.68 14.65 2.29
C CYS A 60 -0.61 16.18 2.27
N LYS A 61 0.47 16.73 1.68
CA LYS A 61 0.65 18.15 1.36
C LYS A 61 0.38 18.38 -0.13
N ALA A 62 -0.77 17.91 -0.62
CA ALA A 62 -1.20 18.18 -1.99
C ALA A 62 -1.54 19.67 -2.15
#